data_AF-A0A3A0BCL8-F1
#
_entry.id   AF-A0A3A0BCL8-F1
#
_cell.length_a   1.000
_cell.length_b   1.000
_cell.length_c   1.000
_cell.angle_alpha   90.00
_cell.angle_beta   90.00
_cell.angle_gamma   90.00
#
_symmetry.space_group_name_H-M   'P 1'
#
loop_
_entity.id
_entity.type
_entity.pdbx_description
1 polymer ?
#
loop_
_entity_poly.entity_id
_entity_poly.type
_entity_poly.pdbx_seq_one_letter_code
_entity_poly.pdbx_strand_id
1 'polypeptide(L)'
;MKKTNYVISAALVVVGVGIFLFSLYTASLVGLRRQLGIVGGDLAQSVDVNRLYRGLVEVGTMPSCDYWKSIMPVPRYIFAKPLEKLQLGRELSSRRVNCSLTYLLAGNSERGVYTMLKALRYDLAGGQIMNELMKENKEHCGLLLTNATYGMVETYLESVEGNARGIIEREYQEIMRVNRQNAEVCGL
;
A
#
# COMPACT_ATOMS: atom_id res chain seq x y z
N MET A 1 44.38 -17.15 4.03
CA MET A 1 43.47 -17.28 5.19
C MET A 1 42.61 -16.04 5.49
N LYS A 2 43.12 -14.79 5.42
CA LYS A 2 42.28 -13.58 5.67
C LYS A 2 41.08 -13.38 4.74
N LYS A 3 41.22 -13.70 3.44
CA LYS A 3 40.12 -13.54 2.44
C LYS A 3 38.94 -14.50 2.70
N THR A 4 39.21 -15.74 3.10
CA THR A 4 38.17 -16.76 3.30
C THR A 4 37.27 -16.44 4.49
N ASN A 5 37.86 -15.97 5.61
CA ASN A 5 37.08 -15.57 6.78
C ASN A 5 36.20 -14.35 6.50
N TYR A 6 36.69 -13.38 5.71
CA TYR A 6 35.88 -12.22 5.32
C TYR A 6 34.67 -12.60 4.46
N VAL A 7 34.85 -13.53 3.51
CA VAL A 7 33.75 -14.01 2.65
C VAL A 7 32.69 -14.76 3.47
N ILE A 8 33.12 -15.60 4.43
CA ILE A 8 32.20 -16.34 5.30
C ILE A 8 31.45 -15.39 6.24
N SER A 9 32.15 -14.41 6.83
CA SER A 9 31.52 -13.39 7.68
C SER A 9 30.53 -12.52 6.90
N ALA A 10 30.87 -12.09 5.68
CA ALA A 10 29.97 -11.32 4.84
C ALA A 10 28.72 -12.12 4.43
N ALA A 11 28.89 -13.40 4.08
CA ALA A 11 27.77 -14.29 3.76
C ALA A 11 26.82 -14.47 4.96
N LEU A 12 27.37 -14.65 6.16
CA LEU A 12 26.58 -14.76 7.40
C LEU A 12 25.79 -13.47 7.70
N VAL A 13 26.39 -12.30 7.47
CA VAL A 13 25.67 -11.02 7.62
C VAL A 13 24.53 -10.91 6.62
N VAL A 14 24.75 -11.26 5.35
CA VAL A 14 23.70 -11.21 4.32
C VAL A 14 22.56 -12.17 4.65
N VAL A 15 22.87 -13.41 5.07
CA VAL A 15 21.87 -14.39 5.50
C VAL A 15 21.13 -13.90 6.74
N GLY A 16 21.83 -13.35 7.73
CA GLY A 16 21.23 -12.78 8.93
C GLY A 16 20.26 -11.63 8.63
N VAL A 17 20.65 -10.71 7.75
CA VAL A 17 19.78 -9.62 7.28
C VAL A 17 18.59 -10.17 6.50
N GLY A 18 18.78 -11.18 5.65
CA GLY A 18 17.70 -11.86 4.93
C GLY A 18 16.67 -12.49 5.86
N ILE A 19 17.12 -13.26 6.86
CA ILE A 19 16.26 -13.88 7.87
C ILE A 19 15.55 -12.82 8.69
N PHE A 20 16.24 -11.74 9.08
CA PHE A 20 15.64 -10.65 9.84
C PHE A 20 14.54 -9.93 9.06
N LEU A 21 14.77 -9.59 7.79
CA LEU A 21 13.77 -8.98 6.92
C LEU A 21 12.58 -9.90 6.68
N PHE A 22 12.84 -11.20 6.47
CA PHE A 22 11.78 -12.20 6.30
C PHE A 22 10.95 -12.34 7.59
N SER A 23 11.60 -12.38 8.75
CA SER A 23 10.95 -12.47 10.06
C SER A 23 10.13 -11.22 10.39
N LEU A 24 10.62 -10.03 10.03
CA LEU A 24 9.86 -8.78 10.16
C LEU A 24 8.62 -8.79 9.26
N TYR A 25 8.76 -9.31 8.03
CA TYR A 25 7.65 -9.43 7.10
C TYR A 25 6.58 -10.39 7.61
N THR A 26 6.99 -11.57 8.09
CA THR A 26 6.06 -12.56 8.66
C THR A 26 5.43 -12.07 9.96
N ALA A 27 6.18 -11.44 10.85
CA ALA A 27 5.65 -10.84 12.08
C ALA A 27 4.64 -9.72 11.79
N SER A 28 4.90 -8.88 10.79
CA SER A 28 3.97 -7.83 10.36
C SER A 28 2.68 -8.43 9.78
N LEU A 29 2.78 -9.49 8.97
CA LEU A 29 1.61 -10.22 8.47
C LEU A 29 0.84 -10.89 9.60
N VAL A 30 1.50 -11.53 10.57
CA VAL A 30 0.85 -12.17 11.71
C VAL A 30 0.15 -11.15 12.62
N GLY A 31 0.79 -10.01 12.88
CA GLY A 31 0.17 -8.90 13.62
C GLY A 31 -1.07 -8.35 12.90
N LEU A 32 -0.98 -8.22 11.57
CA LEU A 32 -2.10 -7.84 10.73
C LEU A 32 -3.23 -8.87 10.76
N ARG A 33 -2.91 -10.17 10.64
CA ARG A 33 -3.88 -11.26 10.74
C ARG A 33 -4.64 -11.20 12.06
N ARG A 34 -3.96 -10.96 13.18
CA ARG A 34 -4.59 -10.77 14.49
C ARG A 34 -5.49 -9.53 14.53
N GLN A 35 -5.06 -8.40 13.97
CA GLN A 35 -5.88 -7.18 13.89
C GLN A 35 -7.10 -7.34 12.96
N LEU A 36 -6.97 -8.12 11.89
CA LEU A 36 -8.03 -8.43 10.94
C LEU A 36 -9.01 -9.51 11.47
N GLY A 37 -8.79 -10.06 12.68
CA GLY A 37 -9.58 -11.17 13.21
C GLY A 37 -9.38 -12.49 12.45
N ILE A 38 -8.31 -12.61 11.67
CA ILE A 38 -7.94 -13.76 10.85
C ILE A 38 -7.17 -14.75 11.73
N VAL A 39 -7.86 -15.30 12.73
CA VAL A 39 -7.43 -16.55 13.39
C VAL A 39 -8.48 -17.59 12.99
N GLY A 40 -8.33 -18.16 11.79
CA GLY A 40 -9.15 -19.28 11.29
C GLY A 40 -10.25 -18.97 10.27
N GLY A 41 -10.47 -17.71 9.89
CA GLY A 41 -11.44 -17.33 8.84
C GLY A 41 -10.81 -17.23 7.45
N ASP A 42 -11.48 -17.80 6.45
CA ASP A 42 -10.96 -18.00 5.09
C ASP A 42 -10.98 -16.71 4.26
N LEU A 43 -9.88 -15.93 4.28
CA LEU A 43 -9.73 -14.72 3.44
C LEU A 43 -9.83 -15.01 1.94
N ALA A 44 -9.63 -16.27 1.52
CA ALA A 44 -9.79 -16.67 0.14
C ALA A 44 -11.26 -16.68 -0.29
N GLN A 45 -12.19 -16.98 0.63
CA GLN A 45 -13.63 -16.98 0.36
C GLN A 45 -14.26 -15.58 0.40
N SER A 46 -13.57 -14.58 0.94
CA SER A 46 -14.15 -13.24 1.11
C SER A 46 -14.04 -12.35 -0.13
N VAL A 47 -13.40 -12.82 -1.22
CA VAL A 47 -13.15 -12.03 -2.43
C VAL A 47 -13.81 -12.71 -3.63
N ASP A 48 -14.81 -12.06 -4.22
CA ASP A 48 -15.37 -12.48 -5.50
C ASP A 48 -14.44 -12.03 -6.63
N VAL A 49 -13.56 -12.94 -7.05
CA VAL A 49 -12.57 -12.69 -8.12
C VAL A 49 -13.23 -12.35 -9.46
N ASN A 50 -14.42 -12.90 -9.76
CA ASN A 50 -15.12 -12.62 -11.01
C ASN A 50 -15.75 -11.24 -11.00
N ARG A 51 -16.28 -10.80 -9.86
CA ARG A 51 -16.75 -9.41 -9.68
C ARG A 51 -15.58 -8.43 -9.73
N LEU A 52 -14.47 -8.75 -9.07
CA LEU A 52 -13.25 -7.95 -9.09
C LEU A 52 -12.73 -7.76 -10.51
N TYR A 53 -12.61 -8.84 -11.27
CA TYR A 53 -12.16 -8.78 -12.66
C TYR A 53 -13.07 -7.90 -13.52
N ARG A 54 -14.39 -8.07 -13.43
CA ARG A 54 -15.36 -7.28 -14.21
C ARG A 54 -15.28 -5.79 -13.89
N GLY A 55 -15.29 -5.43 -12.61
CA GLY A 55 -15.18 -4.02 -12.23
C GLY A 55 -13.85 -3.40 -12.66
N LEU A 56 -12.74 -4.16 -12.64
CA LEU A 56 -11.44 -3.66 -13.12
C LEU A 56 -11.44 -3.37 -14.63
N VAL A 57 -12.12 -4.21 -15.40
CA VAL A 57 -12.34 -3.97 -16.84
C VAL A 57 -13.22 -2.74 -17.05
N GLU A 58 -14.27 -2.54 -16.24
CA GLU A 58 -15.17 -1.39 -16.32
C GLU A 58 -14.48 -0.05 -16.03
N VAL A 59 -13.56 -0.02 -15.05
CA VAL A 59 -12.72 1.16 -14.80
C VAL A 59 -11.59 1.33 -15.83
N GLY A 60 -11.53 0.45 -16.85
CA GLY A 60 -10.64 0.56 -17.99
C GLY A 60 -9.19 0.16 -17.73
N THR A 61 -8.92 -0.61 -16.67
CA THR A 61 -7.55 -0.92 -16.26
C THR A 61 -7.36 -2.37 -15.82
N MET A 62 -6.37 -3.05 -16.40
CA MET A 62 -5.92 -4.36 -15.90
C MET A 62 -4.63 -4.17 -15.08
N PRO A 63 -4.62 -4.53 -13.78
CA PRO A 63 -3.46 -4.29 -12.94
C PRO A 63 -2.31 -5.21 -13.32
N SER A 64 -1.08 -4.70 -13.19
CA SER A 64 0.14 -5.49 -13.31
C SER A 64 1.09 -5.20 -12.15
N CYS A 65 1.78 -6.23 -11.65
CA CYS A 65 2.67 -6.09 -10.51
C CYS A 65 4.14 -6.23 -10.91
N ASP A 66 4.88 -5.13 -10.85
CA ASP A 66 6.34 -5.15 -10.78
C ASP A 66 6.75 -5.08 -9.30
N TYR A 67 7.00 -6.24 -8.70
CA TYR A 67 7.34 -6.37 -7.28
C TYR A 67 8.55 -5.50 -6.91
N TRP A 68 9.58 -5.49 -7.76
CA TRP A 68 10.80 -4.72 -7.51
C TRP A 68 10.52 -3.23 -7.48
N LYS A 69 9.75 -2.71 -8.45
CA LYS A 69 9.37 -1.30 -8.44
C LYS A 69 8.45 -0.92 -7.27
N SER A 70 7.70 -1.88 -6.71
CA SER A 70 6.85 -1.63 -5.53
C SER A 70 7.61 -1.55 -4.19
N ILE A 71 8.90 -1.91 -4.18
CA ILE A 71 9.73 -2.01 -2.96
C ILE A 71 10.99 -1.17 -3.02
N MET A 72 11.67 -1.10 -4.16
CA MET A 72 12.93 -0.39 -4.31
C MET A 72 12.87 1.09 -3.86
N PRO A 73 11.77 1.83 -4.05
CA PRO A 73 11.67 3.21 -3.56
C PRO A 73 11.45 3.35 -2.04
N VAL A 74 11.16 2.26 -1.30
CA VAL A 74 10.80 2.32 0.13
C VAL A 74 11.91 2.90 1.01
N PRO A 75 13.19 2.49 0.89
CA PRO A 75 14.26 3.10 1.67
C PRO A 75 14.36 4.62 1.41
N ARG A 76 14.27 5.04 0.14
CA ARG A 76 14.30 6.46 -0.22
C ARG A 76 13.11 7.22 0.39
N TYR A 77 11.91 6.65 0.37
CA TYR A 77 10.72 7.24 0.99
C TYR A 77 10.89 7.48 2.50
N ILE A 78 11.56 6.57 3.22
CA ILE A 78 11.74 6.70 4.68
C ILE A 78 12.55 7.95 5.03
N PHE A 79 13.59 8.25 4.25
CA PHE A 79 14.53 9.35 4.50
C PHE A 79 14.24 10.62 3.67
N ALA A 80 13.20 10.60 2.82
CA ALA A 80 12.85 11.72 1.97
C ALA A 80 12.30 12.93 2.75
N LYS A 81 12.57 14.12 2.23
CA LYS A 81 11.95 15.38 2.70
C LYS A 81 10.45 15.41 2.38
N PRO A 82 9.63 16.22 3.06
CA PRO A 82 8.16 16.19 2.93
C PRO A 82 7.62 16.18 1.49
N LEU A 83 8.09 17.11 0.64
CA LEU A 83 7.62 17.20 -0.75
C LEU A 83 7.98 15.96 -1.59
N GLU A 84 9.23 15.48 -1.47
CA GLU A 84 9.68 14.26 -2.14
C GLU A 84 8.96 13.02 -1.59
N LYS A 85 8.74 12.98 -0.28
CA LYS A 85 8.03 11.91 0.42
C LYS A 85 6.59 11.81 -0.03
N LEU A 86 5.92 12.95 -0.28
CA LEU A 86 4.58 12.99 -0.87
C LEU A 86 4.56 12.33 -2.25
N GLN A 87 5.49 12.69 -3.14
CA GLN A 87 5.58 12.15 -4.49
C GLN A 87 5.89 10.64 -4.48
N LEU A 88 6.90 10.22 -3.71
CA LEU A 88 7.28 8.82 -3.55
C LEU A 88 6.15 8.00 -2.90
N GLY A 89 5.43 8.58 -1.94
CA GLY A 89 4.28 7.95 -1.29
C GLY A 89 3.17 7.63 -2.29
N ARG A 90 2.83 8.58 -3.16
CA ARG A 90 1.84 8.37 -4.23
C ARG A 90 2.25 7.30 -5.22
N GLU A 91 3.51 7.32 -5.65
CA GLU A 91 4.05 6.29 -6.54
C GLU A 91 3.97 4.90 -5.87
N LEU A 92 4.41 4.81 -4.61
CA LEU A 92 4.37 3.56 -3.84
C LEU A 92 2.93 3.09 -3.61
N SER A 93 1.99 3.99 -3.31
CA SER A 93 0.57 3.66 -3.20
C SER A 93 0.06 3.07 -4.51
N SER A 94 0.21 3.79 -5.62
CA SER A 94 -0.29 3.37 -6.93
C SER A 94 0.27 2.00 -7.36
N ARG A 95 1.58 1.79 -7.20
CA ARG A 95 2.22 0.50 -7.50
C ARG A 95 1.70 -0.62 -6.60
N ARG A 96 1.43 -0.33 -5.33
CA ARG A 96 0.93 -1.32 -4.37
C ARG A 96 -0.55 -1.64 -4.56
N VAL A 97 -1.40 -0.70 -4.97
CA VAL A 97 -2.78 -1.00 -5.40
C VAL A 97 -2.75 -2.00 -6.56
N ASN A 98 -1.96 -1.71 -7.60
CA ASN A 98 -1.80 -2.61 -8.74
C ASN A 98 -1.30 -4.00 -8.31
N CYS A 99 -0.28 -4.06 -7.47
CA CYS A 99 0.24 -5.33 -6.96
C CYS A 99 -0.78 -6.09 -6.11
N SER A 100 -1.53 -5.39 -5.26
CA SER A 100 -2.58 -5.97 -4.44
C SER A 100 -3.62 -6.69 -5.30
N LEU A 101 -4.16 -5.99 -6.30
CA LEU A 101 -5.19 -6.52 -7.19
C LEU A 101 -4.66 -7.69 -8.02
N THR A 102 -3.41 -7.61 -8.47
CA THR A 102 -2.74 -8.73 -9.16
C THR A 102 -2.68 -9.98 -8.26
N TYR A 103 -2.33 -9.82 -6.98
CA TYR A 103 -2.31 -10.95 -6.03
C TYR A 103 -3.71 -11.51 -5.76
N LEU A 104 -4.72 -10.63 -5.64
CA LEU A 104 -6.11 -11.04 -5.44
C LEU A 104 -6.65 -11.84 -6.63
N LEU A 105 -6.40 -11.37 -7.85
CA LEU A 105 -6.78 -12.08 -9.09
C LEU A 105 -6.07 -13.43 -9.22
N ALA A 106 -4.86 -13.56 -8.66
CA ALA A 106 -4.13 -14.83 -8.60
C ALA A 106 -4.56 -15.73 -7.42
N GLY A 107 -5.62 -15.39 -6.68
CA GLY A 107 -6.14 -16.15 -5.54
C GLY A 107 -5.33 -15.98 -4.24
N ASN A 108 -4.37 -15.06 -4.19
CA ASN A 108 -3.59 -14.77 -2.99
C ASN A 108 -4.20 -13.60 -2.21
N SER A 109 -5.35 -13.86 -1.60
CA SER A 109 -6.15 -12.84 -0.91
C SER A 109 -5.41 -12.17 0.23
N GLU A 110 -4.69 -12.93 1.06
CA GLU A 110 -3.98 -12.36 2.20
C GLU A 110 -2.89 -11.36 1.78
N ARG A 111 -2.03 -11.75 0.84
CA ARG A 111 -0.98 -10.85 0.34
C ARG A 111 -1.60 -9.67 -0.40
N GLY A 112 -2.71 -9.91 -1.10
CA GLY A 112 -3.54 -8.89 -1.72
C GLY A 112 -3.99 -7.82 -0.72
N VAL A 113 -4.77 -8.20 0.28
CA VAL A 113 -5.33 -7.31 1.31
C VAL A 113 -4.22 -6.57 2.06
N TYR A 114 -3.15 -7.25 2.46
CA TYR A 114 -2.02 -6.60 3.12
C TYR A 114 -1.34 -5.54 2.24
N THR A 115 -1.18 -5.85 0.96
CA THR A 115 -0.57 -4.90 0.01
C THR A 115 -1.50 -3.72 -0.24
N MET A 116 -2.82 -3.94 -0.29
CA MET A 116 -3.83 -2.87 -0.39
C MET A 116 -3.74 -1.92 0.79
N LEU A 117 -3.74 -2.47 2.02
CA LEU A 117 -3.66 -1.67 3.23
C LEU A 117 -2.38 -0.82 3.26
N LYS A 118 -1.24 -1.40 2.85
CA LYS A 118 0.01 -0.64 2.74
C LYS A 118 -0.10 0.50 1.75
N ALA A 119 -0.76 0.28 0.60
CA ALA A 119 -0.98 1.34 -0.39
C ALA A 119 -1.76 2.50 0.22
N LEU A 120 -2.90 2.20 0.85
CA LEU A 120 -3.75 3.20 1.50
C LEU A 120 -3.03 3.97 2.61
N ARG A 121 -2.15 3.32 3.38
CA ARG A 121 -1.35 4.02 4.38
C ARG A 121 -0.34 5.00 3.79
N TYR A 122 0.19 4.75 2.60
CA TYR A 122 1.01 5.74 1.90
C TYR A 122 0.17 6.94 1.46
N ASP A 123 -1.04 6.72 0.96
CA ASP A 123 -1.94 7.81 0.58
C ASP A 123 -2.39 8.64 1.80
N LEU A 124 -2.75 7.98 2.91
CA LEU A 124 -3.12 8.66 4.15
C LEU A 124 -1.98 9.54 4.68
N ALA A 125 -0.77 8.98 4.77
CA ALA A 125 0.42 9.72 5.16
C ALA A 125 0.71 10.88 4.19
N GLY A 126 0.50 10.66 2.89
CA GLY A 126 0.61 11.71 1.87
C GLY A 126 -0.39 12.85 2.11
N GLY A 127 -1.65 12.53 2.41
CA GLY A 127 -2.67 13.52 2.75
C GLY A 127 -2.31 14.36 3.98
N GLN A 128 -1.74 13.73 5.01
CA GLN A 128 -1.27 14.42 6.22
C GLN A 128 -0.06 15.32 5.93
N ILE A 129 0.92 14.84 5.16
CA ILE A 129 2.08 15.64 4.74
C ILE A 129 1.62 16.85 3.93
N MET A 130 0.67 16.65 3.03
CA MET A 130 0.11 17.70 2.20
C MET A 130 -0.54 18.80 3.06
N ASN A 131 -1.31 18.42 4.09
CA ASN A 131 -1.91 19.36 5.04
C ASN A 131 -0.87 20.29 5.65
N GLU A 132 0.24 19.74 6.16
CA GLU A 132 1.33 20.54 6.74
C GLU A 132 2.00 21.44 5.70
N LEU A 133 2.25 20.93 4.48
CA LEU A 133 2.83 21.74 3.40
C LEU A 133 1.94 22.93 3.00
N MET A 134 0.62 22.76 2.99
CA MET A 134 -0.33 23.82 2.62
C MET A 134 -0.50 24.89 3.71
N LYS A 135 -0.28 24.53 4.98
CA LYS A 135 -0.19 25.51 6.09
C LYS A 135 1.01 26.45 5.91
N GLU A 136 2.12 25.92 5.40
CA GLU A 136 3.36 26.68 5.17
C GLU A 136 3.31 27.49 3.87
N ASN A 137 2.85 26.90 2.75
CA ASN A 137 2.71 27.58 1.48
C ASN A 137 1.50 27.04 0.68
N LYS A 138 0.50 27.89 0.43
CA LYS A 138 -0.70 27.55 -0.33
C LYS A 138 -0.44 27.24 -1.81
N GLU A 139 0.71 27.62 -2.38
CA GLU A 139 1.07 27.22 -3.75
C GLU A 139 1.17 25.69 -3.92
N HIS A 140 1.37 24.95 -2.82
CA HIS A 140 1.35 23.49 -2.83
C HIS A 140 -0.03 22.91 -3.13
N CYS A 141 -1.12 23.68 -3.09
CA CYS A 141 -2.46 23.24 -3.52
C CYS A 141 -2.49 22.65 -4.93
N GLY A 142 -1.60 23.09 -5.84
CA GLY A 142 -1.47 22.50 -7.18
C GLY A 142 -1.06 21.01 -7.19
N LEU A 143 -0.62 20.48 -6.04
CA LEU A 143 -0.30 19.06 -5.88
C LEU A 143 -1.50 18.22 -5.44
N LEU A 144 -2.69 18.79 -5.16
CA LEU A 144 -3.93 18.03 -4.94
C LEU A 144 -4.40 17.40 -6.26
N LEU A 145 -3.74 16.33 -6.68
CA LEU A 145 -4.20 15.52 -7.79
C LEU A 145 -5.05 14.38 -7.25
N THR A 146 -6.20 14.14 -7.88
CA THR A 146 -7.02 12.94 -7.69
C THR A 146 -6.21 11.71 -8.06
N ASN A 147 -6.06 10.78 -7.11
CA ASN A 147 -5.34 9.54 -7.37
C ASN A 147 -6.22 8.64 -8.26
N ALA A 148 -5.77 8.36 -9.48
CA ALA A 148 -6.47 7.52 -10.45
C ALA A 148 -6.73 6.08 -9.93
N THR A 149 -6.08 5.67 -8.84
CA THR A 149 -6.27 4.34 -8.25
C THR A 149 -7.49 4.22 -7.35
N TYR A 150 -8.22 5.29 -7.02
CA TYR A 150 -9.40 5.18 -6.15
C TYR A 150 -10.53 4.36 -6.76
N GLY A 151 -10.78 4.47 -8.07
CA GLY A 151 -11.75 3.59 -8.75
C GLY A 151 -11.38 2.10 -8.65
N MET A 152 -10.08 1.77 -8.62
CA MET A 152 -9.63 0.40 -8.40
C MET A 152 -9.85 -0.08 -6.95
N VAL A 153 -9.68 0.81 -5.97
CA VAL A 153 -9.95 0.51 -4.56
C VAL A 153 -11.44 0.32 -4.32
N GLU A 154 -12.28 1.16 -4.93
CA GLU A 154 -13.74 1.02 -4.90
C GLU A 154 -14.19 -0.29 -5.52
N THR A 155 -13.63 -0.66 -6.68
CA THR A 155 -13.87 -1.97 -7.30
C THR A 155 -13.52 -3.13 -6.35
N TYR A 156 -12.39 -3.03 -5.64
CA TYR A 156 -12.03 -4.00 -4.61
C TYR A 156 -13.09 -4.04 -3.49
N LEU A 157 -13.51 -2.90 -2.97
CA LEU A 157 -14.50 -2.83 -1.88
C LEU A 157 -15.83 -3.45 -2.29
N GLU A 158 -16.27 -3.26 -3.53
CA GLU A 158 -17.47 -3.89 -4.06
C GLU A 158 -17.35 -5.40 -4.22
N SER A 159 -16.13 -5.91 -4.36
CA SER A 159 -15.83 -7.32 -4.63
C SER A 159 -15.42 -8.10 -3.39
N VAL A 160 -15.40 -7.47 -2.22
CA VAL A 160 -14.94 -8.07 -0.96
C VAL A 160 -15.96 -7.91 0.14
N GLU A 161 -16.09 -8.94 0.97
CA GLU A 161 -16.96 -8.97 2.15
C GLU A 161 -16.18 -9.20 3.46
N GLY A 162 -16.88 -9.09 4.58
CA GLY A 162 -16.34 -9.39 5.91
C GLY A 162 -15.30 -8.39 6.42
N ASN A 163 -14.44 -8.85 7.33
CA ASN A 163 -13.47 -7.99 8.03
C ASN A 163 -12.44 -7.34 7.10
N ALA A 164 -12.03 -8.04 6.03
CA ALA A 164 -11.10 -7.52 5.05
C ALA A 164 -11.68 -6.30 4.31
N ARG A 165 -12.98 -6.33 3.99
CA ARG A 165 -13.70 -5.16 3.48
C ARG A 165 -13.67 -4.04 4.51
N GLY A 166 -14.16 -4.29 5.73
CA GLY A 166 -14.33 -3.26 6.75
C GLY A 166 -13.05 -2.51 7.13
N ILE A 167 -11.89 -3.18 7.10
CA ILE A 167 -10.60 -2.54 7.41
C ILE A 167 -10.12 -1.67 6.25
N ILE A 168 -10.22 -2.16 5.01
CA ILE A 168 -9.86 -1.37 3.83
C ILE A 168 -10.81 -0.18 3.66
N GLU A 169 -12.11 -0.37 3.90
CA GLU A 169 -13.14 0.66 3.82
C GLU A 169 -12.88 1.77 4.85
N ARG A 170 -12.52 1.41 6.09
CA ARG A 170 -12.16 2.40 7.13
C ARG A 170 -10.99 3.28 6.71
N GLU A 171 -9.92 2.67 6.20
CA GLU A 171 -8.72 3.40 5.78
C GLU A 171 -9.02 4.26 4.55
N TYR A 172 -9.83 3.76 3.61
CA TYR A 172 -10.31 4.51 2.45
C TYR A 172 -11.12 5.74 2.84
N GLN A 173 -12.09 5.59 3.76
CA GLN A 173 -12.92 6.70 4.24
C GLN A 173 -12.08 7.76 4.96
N GLU A 174 -11.08 7.34 5.73
CA GLU A 174 -10.16 8.26 6.41
C GLU A 174 -9.31 9.05 5.41
N ILE A 175 -8.82 8.41 4.34
CA ILE A 175 -8.14 9.11 3.24
C ILE A 175 -9.07 10.13 2.59
N MET A 176 -10.32 9.75 2.29
CA MET A 176 -11.31 10.66 1.68
C MET A 176 -11.62 11.85 2.59
N ARG A 177 -11.69 11.63 3.91
CA ARG A 177 -11.85 12.69 4.90
C ARG A 177 -10.67 13.66 4.87
N VAL A 178 -9.43 13.16 4.88
CA VAL A 178 -8.22 14.00 4.82
C VAL A 178 -8.11 14.74 3.49
N ASN A 179 -8.45 14.09 2.37
CA ASN A 179 -8.45 14.73 1.06
C ASN A 179 -9.49 15.86 0.98
N ARG A 180 -10.67 15.69 1.58
CA ARG A 180 -11.67 16.75 1.66
C ARG A 180 -11.17 17.94 2.48
N GLN A 181 -10.55 17.69 3.63
CA GLN A 181 -9.94 18.76 4.44
C GLN A 181 -8.86 19.51 3.66
N ASN A 182 -8.04 18.79 2.90
CA ASN A 182 -7.02 19.38 2.05
C ASN A 182 -7.64 20.23 0.92
N ALA A 183 -8.71 19.76 0.29
CA ALA A 183 -9.44 20.51 -0.74
C ALA A 183 -10.05 21.81 -0.17
N GLU A 184 -10.67 21.74 1.01
CA GLU A 184 -11.24 22.90 1.71
C GLU A 184 -10.18 23.98 2.00
N VAL A 185 -8.99 23.59 2.44
CA VAL A 185 -7.85 24.53 2.67
C VAL A 185 -7.43 25.24 1.38
N CYS A 186 -7.59 24.58 0.24
CA CYS A 186 -7.26 25.09 -1.08
C CYS A 186 -8.42 25.79 -1.81
N GLY A 187 -9.62 25.80 -1.23
CA GLY A 187 -10.81 26.39 -1.85
C GLY A 187 -11.33 25.62 -3.07
N LEU A 188 -11.14 24.29 -3.09
CA LEU A 188 -11.62 23.35 -4.12
C LEU A 188 -12.84 22.56 -3.65
#